data_AF-A0A8C3IB82-F1
#
_entry.id   AF-A0A8C3IB82-F1
#
_cell.length_a   1.000
_cell.length_b   1.000
_cell.length_c   1.000
_cell.angle_alpha   90.00
_cell.angle_beta   90.00
_cell.angle_gamma   90.00
#
_symmetry.space_group_name_H-M   'P 1'
#
loop_
_entity.id
_entity.type
_entity.pdbx_description
1 polymer ?
#
loop_
_entity_poly.entity_id
_entity_poly.type
_entity_poly.pdbx_seq_one_letter_code
_entity_poly.pdbx_strand_id
1 'polypeptide(L)'
;MARTKQTARKSTGGKAPRKQLATKAARKSAPATGGVKKPHRYRPGTVALREIRRYQKSTELLIRKLPFQRLVREIAQDFKTDLIFGGKLNAQIVLYSYQETPFPCNSWVGLVPPH
;
A
#
# COMPACT_ATOMS: atom_id res chain seq x y z
N MET A 1 -50.20 -26.13 13.70
CA MET A 1 -50.42 -24.89 12.91
C MET A 1 -50.19 -23.69 13.81
N ALA A 2 -49.21 -22.84 13.49
CA ALA A 2 -49.01 -21.55 14.14
C ALA A 2 -48.57 -20.52 13.09
N ARG A 3 -49.29 -19.40 13.06
CA ARG A 3 -49.32 -18.37 12.03
C ARG A 3 -47.95 -17.72 11.81
N THR A 4 -47.40 -17.83 10.60
CA THR A 4 -46.21 -17.12 10.15
C THR A 4 -46.52 -15.61 10.05
N LYS A 5 -45.84 -14.78 10.85
CA LYS A 5 -45.85 -13.33 10.65
C LYS A 5 -44.90 -12.98 9.52
N GLN A 6 -45.45 -12.77 8.33
CA GLN A 6 -44.75 -12.17 7.20
C GLN A 6 -44.61 -10.67 7.48
N THR A 7 -43.43 -10.22 7.91
CA THR A 7 -43.14 -8.78 7.95
C THR A 7 -42.74 -8.33 6.54
N ALA A 8 -43.49 -7.39 5.98
CA ALA A 8 -43.21 -6.81 4.67
C ALA A 8 -41.78 -6.23 4.63
N ARG A 9 -40.93 -6.80 3.78
CA ARG A 9 -39.67 -6.17 3.39
C ARG A 9 -39.99 -4.99 2.49
N LYS A 10 -39.47 -3.82 2.81
CA LYS A 10 -39.50 -2.63 1.95
C LYS A 10 -38.85 -3.00 0.61
N SER A 11 -39.64 -3.05 -0.45
CA SER A 11 -39.11 -3.08 -1.81
C SER A 11 -38.51 -1.70 -2.09
N THR A 12 -37.19 -1.64 -2.24
CA THR A 12 -36.57 -0.47 -2.87
C THR A 12 -37.04 -0.44 -4.32
N GLY A 13 -38.05 0.39 -4.57
CA GLY A 13 -38.56 0.68 -5.91
C GLY A 13 -37.41 1.09 -6.83
N GLY A 14 -37.36 0.44 -8.00
CA GLY A 14 -36.40 0.73 -9.05
C GLY A 14 -36.40 2.22 -9.39
N LYS A 15 -35.20 2.78 -9.50
CA LYS A 15 -34.97 4.20 -9.78
C LYS A 15 -35.42 4.47 -11.22
N ALA A 16 -36.49 5.23 -11.41
CA ALA A 16 -36.97 5.63 -12.73
C ALA A 16 -35.90 6.43 -13.50
N PRO A 17 -35.81 6.31 -14.84
CA PRO A 17 -34.81 7.03 -15.63
C PRO A 17 -35.15 8.52 -15.65
N ARG A 18 -34.39 9.32 -14.89
CA ARG A 18 -34.59 10.77 -14.78
C ARG A 18 -33.83 11.48 -15.91
N LYS A 19 -34.58 12.26 -16.70
CA LYS A 19 -34.10 13.23 -17.71
C LYS A 19 -32.91 14.04 -17.18
N GLN A 20 -31.82 14.11 -17.95
CA GLN A 20 -30.57 14.79 -17.56
C GLN A 20 -30.79 16.29 -17.44
N LEU A 21 -30.87 16.77 -16.20
CA LEU A 21 -30.51 18.13 -15.82
C LEU A 21 -29.25 18.00 -14.97
N ALA A 22 -28.21 18.75 -15.34
CA ALA A 22 -26.87 18.69 -14.76
C ALA A 22 -26.95 18.75 -13.23
N THR A 23 -26.79 17.60 -12.60
CA THR A 23 -26.76 17.49 -11.14
C THR A 23 -25.33 17.74 -10.71
N LYS A 24 -25.07 18.97 -10.25
CA LYS A 24 -23.90 19.31 -9.44
C LYS A 24 -23.81 18.25 -8.34
N ALA A 25 -22.77 17.41 -8.39
CA ALA A 25 -22.60 16.31 -7.45
C ALA A 25 -22.42 16.89 -6.04
N ALA A 26 -23.51 16.94 -5.28
CA ALA A 26 -23.47 17.16 -3.86
C ALA A 26 -22.77 15.94 -3.26
N ARG A 27 -21.45 16.05 -3.09
CA ARG A 27 -20.67 15.16 -2.23
C ARG A 27 -21.40 15.14 -0.89
N LYS A 28 -21.65 13.96 -0.34
CA LYS A 28 -22.31 13.77 0.95
C LYS A 28 -21.53 14.54 2.04
N SER A 29 -21.86 15.81 2.24
CA SER A 29 -21.46 16.58 3.40
C SER A 29 -22.40 16.21 4.52
N ALA A 30 -21.80 15.69 5.61
CA ALA A 30 -22.28 15.44 6.96
C ALA A 30 -23.79 15.16 7.21
N PRO A 31 -24.15 14.16 8.04
CA PRO A 31 -25.50 14.11 8.59
C PRO A 31 -25.78 15.39 9.40
N ALA A 32 -26.77 16.16 8.97
CA ALA A 32 -27.28 17.32 9.68
C ALA A 32 -28.18 16.87 10.84
N THR A 33 -27.58 16.24 11.85
CA THR A 33 -28.08 16.04 13.23
C THR A 33 -27.21 14.96 13.90
N GLY A 34 -26.53 15.32 14.99
CA GLY A 34 -25.93 14.36 15.94
C GLY A 34 -24.55 13.80 15.56
N GLY A 35 -23.50 14.60 15.80
CA GLY A 35 -22.13 14.12 16.01
C GLY A 35 -21.33 13.75 14.76
N VAL A 36 -20.22 14.46 14.53
CA VAL A 36 -19.22 14.06 13.54
C VAL A 36 -18.71 12.66 13.92
N LYS A 37 -18.94 11.66 13.05
CA LYS A 37 -18.38 10.31 13.23
C LYS A 37 -16.87 10.45 13.37
N LYS A 38 -16.32 10.00 14.50
CA LYS A 38 -14.87 10.04 14.76
C LYS A 38 -14.13 9.41 13.57
N PRO A 39 -13.04 10.02 13.08
CA PRO A 39 -12.21 9.40 12.05
C PRO A 39 -11.82 7.98 12.47
N HIS A 40 -12.01 7.03 11.56
CA HIS A 40 -11.67 5.65 11.83
C HIS A 40 -10.14 5.53 11.97
N ARG A 41 -9.67 5.15 13.16
CA ARG A 41 -8.27 4.84 13.43
C ARG A 41 -8.08 3.34 13.52
N TYR A 42 -7.12 2.81 12.76
CA TYR A 42 -6.76 1.40 12.83
C TYR A 42 -6.10 1.06 14.17
N ARG A 43 -6.26 -0.20 14.61
CA ARG A 43 -5.53 -0.74 15.77
C ARG A 43 -4.03 -0.77 15.44
N PRO A 44 -3.14 -0.57 16.44
CA PRO A 44 -1.70 -0.75 16.23
C PRO A 44 -1.43 -2.12 15.61
N GLY A 45 -0.44 -2.19 14.71
CA GLY A 45 -0.10 -3.41 13.96
C GLY A 45 -0.94 -3.66 12.69
N THR A 46 -2.16 -3.12 12.58
CA THR A 46 -3.02 -3.37 11.39
C THR A 46 -2.46 -2.78 10.11
N VAL A 47 -1.87 -1.58 10.19
CA VAL A 47 -1.23 -0.92 9.04
C VAL A 47 0.10 -1.60 8.70
N ALA A 48 0.91 -1.91 9.72
CA ALA A 48 2.20 -2.60 9.55
C ALA A 48 2.05 -3.95 8.84
N LEU A 49 1.10 -4.80 9.27
CA LEU A 49 0.87 -6.10 8.62
C LEU A 49 0.43 -5.96 7.15
N ARG A 50 -0.28 -4.89 6.81
CA ARG A 50 -0.70 -4.61 5.43
C ARG A 50 0.48 -4.18 4.58
N GLU A 51 1.37 -3.35 5.13
CA GLU A 51 2.59 -2.90 4.46
C GLU A 51 3.57 -4.06 4.24
N ILE A 52 3.77 -4.93 5.25
CA ILE A 52 4.59 -6.15 5.11
C ILE A 52 4.08 -7.02 3.96
N ARG A 53 2.77 -7.31 3.92
CA ARG A 53 2.18 -8.10 2.83
C ARG A 53 2.29 -7.42 1.47
N ARG A 54 2.21 -6.08 1.41
CA ARG A 54 2.39 -5.33 0.16
C ARG A 54 3.83 -5.48 -0.35
N TYR A 55 4.82 -5.19 0.49
CA TYR A 55 6.23 -5.19 0.11
C TYR A 55 6.83 -6.58 -0.10
N GLN A 56 6.22 -7.63 0.45
CA GLN A 56 6.59 -9.00 0.10
C GLN A 56 5.98 -9.46 -1.23
N LYS A 57 4.92 -8.78 -1.71
CA LYS A 57 4.25 -9.10 -2.97
C LYS A 57 4.79 -8.30 -4.16
N SER A 58 5.20 -7.05 -3.93
CA SER A 58 5.85 -6.19 -4.93
C SER A 58 7.34 -6.05 -4.66
N THR A 59 8.13 -5.74 -5.69
CA THR A 59 9.59 -5.51 -5.58
C THR A 59 9.94 -4.04 -5.87
N GLU A 60 9.05 -3.11 -5.52
CA GLU A 60 9.31 -1.69 -5.70
C GLU A 60 10.37 -1.18 -4.71
N LEU A 61 11.20 -0.23 -5.15
CA LEU A 61 12.21 0.37 -4.28
C LEU A 61 11.54 1.14 -3.14
N LEU A 62 11.89 0.79 -1.90
CA LEU A 62 11.39 1.45 -0.69
C LEU A 62 11.96 2.87 -0.54
N ILE A 63 13.14 3.12 -1.11
CA ILE A 63 13.85 4.40 -1.07
C ILE A 63 13.78 5.05 -2.46
N ARG A 64 13.53 6.36 -2.50
CA ARG A 64 13.50 7.13 -3.75
C ARG A 64 14.86 7.09 -4.45
N LYS A 65 14.86 6.90 -5.78
CA LYS A 65 16.08 6.76 -6.58
C LYS A 65 17.03 7.96 -6.51
N LEU A 66 16.50 9.19 -6.66
CA LEU A 66 17.32 10.40 -6.75
C LEU A 66 18.12 10.74 -5.48
N PRO A 67 17.54 10.77 -4.26
CA PRO A 67 18.34 11.04 -3.05
C PRO A 67 19.37 9.94 -2.77
N PHE A 68 19.03 8.67 -3.01
CA PHE A 68 19.99 7.56 -2.86
C PHE A 68 21.15 7.69 -3.85
N GLN A 69 20.85 8.03 -5.11
CA GLN A 69 21.88 8.30 -6.12
C GLN A 69 22.80 9.46 -5.74
N ARG A 70 22.27 10.54 -5.13
CA ARG A 70 23.11 11.66 -4.67
C ARG A 70 24.06 11.22 -3.57
N LEU A 71 23.56 10.47 -2.58
CA LEU A 71 24.36 9.94 -1.48
C LEU A 71 25.48 9.02 -1.97
N VAL A 72 25.18 8.11 -2.91
CA VAL A 72 26.21 7.23 -3.50
C VAL A 72 27.29 8.02 -4.23
N ARG A 73 26.93 9.13 -4.90
CA ARG A 73 27.89 10.01 -5.58
C ARG A 73 28.75 10.79 -4.60
N GLU A 74 28.16 11.29 -3.52
CA GLU A 74 28.88 11.99 -2.44
C GLU A 74 29.96 11.11 -1.84
N ILE A 75 29.59 9.91 -1.37
CA ILE A 75 30.54 8.95 -0.79
C ILE A 75 31.64 8.56 -1.79
N ALA A 76 31.28 8.34 -3.05
CA ALA A 76 32.25 7.93 -4.07
C ALA A 76 33.24 9.05 -4.45
N GLN A 77 32.81 10.31 -4.39
CA GLN A 77 33.68 11.46 -4.64
C GLN A 77 34.80 11.54 -3.59
N ASP A 78 34.52 11.15 -2.34
CA ASP A 78 35.49 11.14 -1.25
C ASP A 78 36.62 10.11 -1.46
N PHE A 79 36.38 9.05 -2.25
CA PHE A 79 37.38 8.02 -2.52
C PHE A 79 38.17 8.27 -3.82
N LYS A 80 37.52 8.77 -4.88
CA LYS A 80 38.18 9.08 -6.15
C LYS A 80 37.35 10.07 -6.97
N THR A 81 37.94 11.24 -7.25
CA THR A 81 37.23 12.41 -7.82
C THR A 81 36.79 12.25 -9.27
N ASP A 82 37.32 11.24 -9.99
CA ASP A 82 37.10 11.04 -11.43
C ASP A 82 36.04 9.97 -11.76
N LEU A 83 35.25 9.52 -10.77
CA LEU A 83 34.16 8.59 -11.04
C LEU A 83 33.01 9.31 -11.78
N ILE A 84 33.07 9.28 -13.11
CA ILE A 84 31.96 9.67 -13.96
C ILE A 84 30.91 8.55 -13.91
N PHE A 85 29.96 8.68 -13.00
CA PHE A 85 28.77 7.85 -12.98
C PHE A 85 27.88 8.19 -14.18
N GLY A 86 28.14 7.53 -15.30
CA GLY A 86 27.26 7.54 -16.47
C GLY A 86 25.86 7.04 -16.12
N GLY A 87 24.88 7.27 -17.01
CA GLY A 87 23.47 6.91 -16.82
C GLY A 87 23.16 5.41 -16.55
N LYS A 88 24.19 4.58 -16.38
CA LYS A 88 24.16 3.17 -15.99
C LYS A 88 23.97 2.93 -14.48
N LEU A 89 23.79 3.96 -13.65
CA LEU A 89 23.46 3.78 -12.23
C LEU A 89 22.17 2.97 -12.02
N ASN A 90 21.28 2.93 -13.00
CA ASN A 90 20.10 2.07 -12.98
C ASN A 90 20.47 0.57 -12.95
N ALA A 91 21.51 0.17 -13.68
CA ALA A 91 21.93 -1.24 -13.74
C ALA A 91 22.65 -1.68 -12.47
N GLN A 92 23.47 -0.80 -11.89
CA GLN A 92 24.21 -1.13 -10.67
C GLN A 92 23.29 -1.24 -9.46
N ILE A 93 22.29 -0.36 -9.31
CA ILE A 93 21.27 -0.48 -8.25
C ILE A 93 20.47 -1.79 -8.42
N VAL A 94 20.10 -2.15 -9.64
CA VAL A 94 19.38 -3.41 -9.92
C VAL A 94 20.24 -4.63 -9.56
N LEU A 95 21.53 -4.63 -9.92
CA LEU A 95 22.45 -5.73 -9.59
C LEU A 95 22.70 -5.87 -8.09
N TYR A 96 22.87 -4.76 -7.36
CA TYR A 96 22.97 -4.79 -5.89
C TYR A 96 21.67 -5.29 -5.23
N SER A 97 20.50 -4.94 -5.77
CA SER A 97 19.20 -5.43 -5.25
C SER A 97 18.90 -6.90 -5.58
N TYR A 98 19.49 -7.47 -6.65
CA TYR A 98 19.34 -8.90 -6.98
C TYR A 98 20.01 -9.79 -5.92
N GLN A 99 21.09 -9.30 -5.31
CA GLN A 99 21.84 -10.02 -4.28
C GLN A 99 21.18 -9.97 -2.89
N GLU A 100 20.29 -9.01 -2.66
CA GLU A 100 19.48 -8.89 -1.44
C GLU A 100 18.10 -9.56 -1.57
N THR A 101 17.81 -10.26 -2.67
CA THR A 101 16.54 -11.01 -2.78
C THR A 101 16.51 -12.12 -1.73
N PRO A 102 15.59 -12.06 -0.75
CA PRO A 102 15.44 -13.14 0.21
C PRO A 102 14.98 -14.36 -0.58
N PHE A 103 15.76 -15.44 -0.49
CA PHE A 103 15.26 -16.79 -0.75
C PHE A 103 13.85 -16.91 -0.15
N PRO A 104 12.91 -17.61 -0.82
CA PRO A 104 11.56 -17.80 -0.29
C PRO A 104 11.68 -18.32 1.15
N CYS A 105 11.15 -17.56 2.09
CA CYS A 105 11.28 -17.75 3.53
C CYS A 105 10.57 -19.02 4.07
N ASN A 106 10.32 -20.00 3.20
CA ASN A 106 9.76 -21.30 3.54
C ASN A 106 10.85 -22.37 3.78
N SER A 107 12.14 -22.04 3.69
CA SER A 107 13.25 -22.98 3.95
C SER A 107 13.98 -22.78 5.29
N TRP A 108 13.59 -21.82 6.12
CA TRP A 108 14.25 -21.51 7.40
C TRP A 108 13.58 -22.15 8.63
N VAL A 109 12.89 -23.28 8.44
CA VAL A 109 12.53 -24.18 9.54
C VAL A 109 13.48 -25.37 9.44
N GLY A 110 14.71 -25.26 9.96
CA GLY A 110 15.63 -26.39 9.88
C GLY A 110 17.07 -26.24 10.38
N LEU A 111 17.54 -25.07 10.82
CA LEU A 111 18.88 -24.95 11.41
C LEU A 111 18.80 -24.36 12.82
N VAL A 112 18.44 -25.22 13.79
CA VAL A 112 18.85 -25.06 15.18
C VAL A 112 19.92 -26.13 15.42
N PRO A 113 21.20 -25.79 15.62
CA PRO A 113 22.22 -26.78 15.92
C PRO A 113 22.03 -27.29 17.35
N PRO A 114 22.09 -28.62 17.59
CA PRO A 114 22.11 -29.15 18.95
C PRO A 114 23.49 -28.93 19.60
N HIS A 115 23.48 -28.71 20.91
CA HIS A 115 24.65 -28.72 21.79
C HIS A 115 25.23 -30.12 21.96
#